data_AF-A0A936SN23-F1
#
_entry.id   AF-A0A936SN23-F1
#
_cell.length_a   1.000
_cell.length_b   1.000
_cell.length_c   1.000
_cell.angle_alpha   90.00
_cell.angle_beta   90.00
_cell.angle_gamma   90.00
#
_symmetry.space_group_name_H-M   'P 1'
#
loop_
_entity.id
_entity.type
_entity.pdbx_description
1 polymer ?
#
loop_
_entity_poly.entity_id
_entity_poly.type
_entity_poly.pdbx_seq_one_letter_code
_entity_poly.pdbx_strand_id
1 'polypeptide(L)'
;MNDEFSKRLQRAFDYASMAEIARRIGVPHATVRNYFGGRLPAPEVLIKIANQTSVSLNWLLTGKGEMLVGVAPKLDLGRIFEERINEIIDRRFAASPSEPVEELGTIDAPPTFDIETAVRNFDDPQRVMNEWFRFEGRDYPEDYGVVFFQGWSSYSSAEKIEAVRDAKKVLDRTLKAK
;
A
#
# COMPACT_ATOMS: atom_id res chain seq x y z
N MET A 1 -44.17 26.94 17.11
CA MET A 1 -43.20 27.79 16.41
C MET A 1 -41.92 26.99 16.22
N ASN A 2 -41.61 26.58 14.98
CA ASN A 2 -40.37 25.87 14.64
C ASN A 2 -39.24 26.89 14.30
N ASP A 3 -39.11 27.92 15.12
CA ASP A 3 -38.21 29.06 14.86
C ASP A 3 -36.73 28.66 15.00
N GLU A 4 -36.46 27.55 15.69
CA GLU A 4 -35.12 27.04 15.95
C GLU A 4 -34.42 26.59 14.66
N PHE A 5 -35.15 25.97 13.73
CA PHE A 5 -34.60 25.60 12.42
C PHE A 5 -34.30 26.85 11.60
N SER A 6 -35.23 27.82 11.56
CA SER A 6 -35.07 29.07 10.81
C SER A 6 -33.86 29.87 11.28
N LYS A 7 -33.62 29.94 12.60
CA LYS A 7 -32.43 30.59 13.19
C LYS A 7 -31.14 29.89 12.79
N ARG A 8 -31.11 28.56 12.83
CA ARG A 8 -29.93 27.77 12.40
C ARG A 8 -29.67 27.92 10.91
N LEU A 9 -30.73 27.92 10.09
CA LEU A 9 -30.63 28.17 8.65
C LEU A 9 -30.07 29.56 8.37
N GLN A 10 -30.56 30.59 9.06
CA GLN A 10 -30.03 31.94 8.93
C GLN A 10 -28.56 32.04 9.35
N ARG A 11 -28.19 31.37 10.43
CA ARG A 11 -26.80 31.29 10.91
C ARG A 11 -25.89 30.53 9.94
N ALA A 12 -26.38 29.47 9.28
CA ALA A 12 -25.63 28.72 8.28
C ALA A 12 -25.26 29.57 7.05
N PHE A 13 -26.07 30.58 6.73
CA PHE A 13 -25.84 31.51 5.63
C PHE A 13 -25.31 32.88 6.09
N ASP A 14 -24.70 32.96 7.27
CA ASP A 14 -24.13 34.20 7.82
C ASP A 14 -25.10 35.39 7.79
N TYR A 15 -26.35 35.14 8.21
CA TYR A 15 -27.43 36.13 8.24
C TYR A 15 -27.79 36.77 6.89
N ALA A 16 -27.48 36.09 5.77
CA ALA A 16 -27.89 36.53 4.44
C ALA A 16 -29.42 36.67 4.31
N SER A 17 -29.84 37.53 3.37
CA SER A 17 -31.26 37.73 3.08
C SER A 17 -31.90 36.47 2.48
N MET A 18 -33.23 36.31 2.63
CA MET A 18 -33.95 35.15 2.06
C MET A 18 -33.78 35.06 0.53
N ALA A 19 -33.70 36.20 -0.16
CA ALA A 19 -33.43 36.25 -1.60
C ALA A 19 -32.02 35.77 -1.95
N GLU A 20 -31.03 36.09 -1.12
CA GLU A 20 -29.67 35.62 -1.28
C GLU A 20 -29.57 34.11 -1.02
N ILE A 21 -30.20 33.61 0.04
CA ILE A 21 -30.28 32.18 0.34
C ILE A 21 -30.91 31.43 -0.83
N ALA A 22 -32.05 31.94 -1.35
CA ALA A 22 -32.76 31.34 -2.48
C ALA A 22 -31.87 31.22 -3.73
N ARG A 23 -31.09 32.27 -4.05
CA ARG A 23 -30.13 32.27 -5.16
C ARG A 23 -29.00 31.26 -4.94
N ARG A 24 -28.41 31.22 -3.74
CA ARG A 24 -27.28 30.32 -3.42
C ARG A 24 -27.65 28.84 -3.50
N ILE A 25 -28.85 28.46 -3.05
CA ILE A 25 -29.31 27.06 -3.07
C ILE A 25 -30.13 26.70 -4.33
N GLY A 26 -30.41 27.69 -5.19
CA GLY A 26 -31.14 27.50 -6.44
C GLY A 26 -32.60 27.06 -6.25
N VAL A 27 -33.32 27.68 -5.32
CA VAL A 27 -34.76 27.42 -5.09
C VAL A 27 -35.58 28.71 -5.14
N PRO A 28 -36.89 28.64 -5.41
CA PRO A 28 -37.75 29.83 -5.41
C PRO A 28 -37.76 30.56 -4.05
N HIS A 29 -37.86 31.89 -4.08
CA HIS A 29 -37.93 32.71 -2.86
C HIS A 29 -39.10 32.30 -1.93
N ALA A 30 -40.25 31.94 -2.51
CA ALA A 30 -41.40 31.43 -1.76
C ALA A 30 -41.07 30.15 -0.97
N THR A 31 -40.22 29.29 -1.51
CA THR A 31 -39.76 28.06 -0.86
C THR A 31 -38.90 28.39 0.36
N VAL A 32 -37.96 29.33 0.24
CA VAL A 32 -37.17 29.80 1.38
C VAL A 32 -38.06 30.44 2.44
N ARG A 33 -39.01 31.30 2.04
CA ARG A 33 -39.98 31.91 2.96
C ARG A 33 -40.76 30.86 3.76
N ASN A 34 -41.16 29.76 3.12
CA ASN A 34 -41.84 28.66 3.80
C ASN A 34 -40.94 28.00 4.87
N TYR A 35 -39.63 27.92 4.63
CA TYR A 35 -38.68 27.40 5.62
C TYR A 35 -38.62 28.28 6.86
N PHE A 36 -38.57 29.60 6.66
CA PHE A 36 -38.65 30.55 7.77
C PHE A 36 -40.01 30.52 8.48
N GLY A 37 -41.07 30.11 7.78
CA GLY A 37 -42.40 29.82 8.34
C GLY A 37 -42.53 28.48 9.07
N GLY A 38 -41.45 27.71 9.22
CA GLY A 38 -41.41 26.46 9.98
C GLY A 38 -41.59 25.17 9.17
N ARG A 39 -41.66 25.25 7.83
CA ARG A 39 -41.65 24.08 6.95
C ARG A 39 -40.22 23.54 6.82
N LEU A 40 -40.03 22.24 6.99
CA LEU A 40 -38.72 21.63 6.77
C LEU A 40 -38.43 21.47 5.26
N PRO A 41 -37.19 21.72 4.80
CA PRO A 41 -36.77 21.44 3.43
C PRO A 41 -36.77 19.94 3.13
N ALA A 42 -36.96 19.60 1.85
CA ALA A 42 -36.76 18.25 1.37
C ALA A 42 -35.27 17.80 1.50
N PRO A 43 -34.99 16.49 1.59
CA PRO A 43 -33.62 15.96 1.71
C PRO A 43 -32.65 16.51 0.66
N GLU A 44 -33.10 16.64 -0.59
CA GLU A 44 -32.30 17.21 -1.69
C GLU A 44 -31.86 18.65 -1.42
N VAL A 45 -32.75 19.46 -0.85
CA VAL A 45 -32.45 20.87 -0.52
C VAL A 45 -31.52 20.95 0.69
N LEU A 46 -31.68 20.05 1.67
CA LEU A 46 -30.76 19.94 2.81
C LEU A 46 -29.33 19.63 2.34
N ILE A 47 -29.16 18.69 1.42
CA ILE A 47 -27.85 18.36 0.83
C ILE A 47 -27.26 19.58 0.12
N LYS A 48 -28.06 20.33 -0.65
CA LYS A 48 -27.61 21.59 -1.28
C LYS A 48 -27.14 22.61 -0.26
N ILE A 49 -27.87 22.79 0.85
CA ILE A 49 -27.48 23.70 1.93
C ILE A 49 -26.15 23.28 2.53
N ALA A 50 -25.98 21.99 2.87
CA ALA A 50 -24.74 21.46 3.42
C ALA A 50 -23.55 21.67 2.47
N ASN A 51 -23.72 21.41 1.17
CA ASN A 51 -22.67 21.61 0.18
C ASN A 51 -22.27 23.08 -0.03
N GLN A 52 -23.21 24.01 0.13
CA GLN A 52 -22.95 25.46 -0.03
C GLN A 52 -22.34 26.11 1.21
N THR A 53 -22.59 25.56 2.40
CA THR A 53 -22.23 26.20 3.68
C THR A 53 -21.21 25.40 4.51
N SER A 54 -20.89 24.17 4.10
CA SER A 54 -20.08 23.21 4.87
C SER A 54 -20.63 22.95 6.28
N VAL A 55 -21.94 23.14 6.47
CA VAL A 55 -22.63 22.95 7.75
C VAL A 55 -23.12 21.52 7.89
N SER A 56 -23.00 20.98 9.10
CA SER A 56 -23.50 19.65 9.46
C SER A 56 -25.02 19.59 9.37
N LEU A 57 -25.54 18.62 8.62
CA LEU A 57 -26.98 18.36 8.54
C LEU A 57 -27.59 18.03 9.90
N ASN A 58 -26.84 17.29 10.73
CA ASN A 58 -27.28 16.93 12.07
C ASN A 58 -27.46 18.18 12.94
N TRP A 59 -26.49 19.09 12.90
CA TRP A 59 -26.58 20.37 13.61
C TRP A 59 -27.71 21.24 13.07
N LEU A 60 -27.85 21.33 11.74
CA LEU A 60 -28.90 22.15 11.10
C LEU A 60 -30.30 21.71 11.54
N LEU A 61 -30.57 20.41 11.56
CA LEU A 61 -31.88 19.86 11.92
C LEU A 61 -32.12 19.85 13.42
N THR A 62 -31.15 19.36 14.21
CA THR A 62 -31.37 19.05 15.63
C THR A 62 -30.82 20.11 16.58
N GLY A 63 -29.92 20.98 16.11
CA GLY A 63 -29.15 21.91 16.95
C GLY A 63 -28.06 21.23 17.79
N LYS A 64 -27.83 19.92 17.61
CA LYS A 64 -26.84 19.15 18.36
C LYS A 64 -25.60 18.86 17.52
N GLY A 65 -24.44 18.80 18.19
CA GLY A 65 -23.15 18.51 17.56
C GLY A 65 -22.46 19.75 16.99
N GLU A 66 -21.41 19.54 16.20
CA GLU A 66 -20.63 20.63 15.60
C GLU A 66 -21.35 21.24 14.39
N MET A 67 -21.36 22.57 14.33
CA MET A 67 -21.99 23.33 13.24
C MET A 67 -21.25 23.13 11.92
N LEU A 68 -19.93 23.29 11.94
CA LEU A 68 -19.10 23.14 10.76
C LEU A 68 -18.67 21.69 10.66
N VAL A 69 -18.89 21.08 9.51
CA VAL A 69 -18.16 19.86 9.18
C VAL A 69 -16.77 20.35 8.82
N GLY A 70 -15.86 20.31 9.80
CA GLY A 70 -14.46 20.49 9.51
C GLY A 70 -14.12 19.55 8.38
N VAL A 71 -13.79 20.10 7.21
CA VAL A 71 -12.88 19.40 6.32
C VAL A 71 -11.59 19.40 7.12
N ALA A 72 -11.44 18.46 8.07
CA ALA A 72 -10.12 18.04 8.44
C ALA A 72 -9.47 17.81 7.08
N PRO A 73 -8.43 18.60 6.71
CA PRO A 73 -7.72 18.31 5.47
C PRO A 73 -7.45 16.83 5.58
N LYS A 74 -7.87 16.04 4.57
CA LYS A 74 -7.49 14.63 4.52
C LYS A 74 -5.99 14.69 4.71
N LEU A 75 -5.55 14.34 5.92
CA LEU A 75 -4.15 14.41 6.26
C LEU A 75 -3.61 13.37 5.32
N ASP A 76 -2.90 13.82 4.28
CA ASP A 76 -2.37 12.92 3.29
C ASP A 76 -1.21 12.24 3.98
N LEU A 77 -1.57 11.23 4.77
CA LEU A 77 -0.65 10.42 5.53
C LEU A 77 0.38 9.86 4.55
N GLY A 78 -0.02 9.52 3.32
CA GLY A 78 0.87 9.13 2.24
C GLY A 78 1.98 10.16 2.03
N ARG A 79 1.61 11.42 1.77
CA ARG A 79 2.59 12.51 1.62
C ARG A 79 3.47 12.71 2.85
N ILE A 80 2.89 12.70 4.05
CA ILE A 80 3.65 12.91 5.30
C ILE A 80 4.62 11.76 5.54
N PHE A 81 4.21 10.52 5.27
CA PHE A 81 5.09 9.35 5.35
C PHE A 81 6.21 9.44 4.33
N GLU A 82 5.92 9.86 3.09
CA GLU A 82 6.90 9.99 2.02
C GLU A 82 7.99 11.03 2.36
N GLU A 83 7.59 12.20 2.87
CA GLU A 83 8.51 13.24 3.37
C GLU A 83 9.40 12.71 4.51
N ARG A 84 8.84 11.91 5.44
CA ARG A 84 9.59 11.33 6.56
C ARG A 84 10.51 10.18 6.14
N ILE A 85 10.11 9.37 5.17
CA ILE A 85 10.94 8.28 4.62
C ILE A 85 12.18 8.88 3.96
N ASN A 86 12.02 9.91 3.13
CA ASN A 86 13.14 10.57 2.47
C ASN A 86 14.12 11.19 3.48
N GLU A 87 13.62 11.84 4.53
CA GLU A 87 14.46 12.40 5.59
C GLU A 87 15.29 11.32 6.32
N ILE A 88 14.67 10.15 6.58
CA ILE A 88 15.36 9.03 7.23
C ILE A 88 16.44 8.44 6.32
N ILE A 89 16.16 8.34 5.02
CA ILE A 89 17.11 7.85 4.01
C ILE A 89 18.33 8.78 3.94
N ASP A 90 18.11 10.09 3.76
CA ASP A 90 19.18 11.08 3.64
C ASP A 90 20.07 11.11 4.88
N ARG A 91 19.45 11.03 6.08
CA ARG A 91 20.21 10.96 7.33
C ARG A 91 21.07 9.70 7.42
N ARG A 92 20.58 8.56 6.91
CA ARG A 92 21.31 7.30 6.94
C ARG A 92 22.47 7.28 5.94
N PHE A 93 22.30 7.89 4.77
CA PHE A 93 23.40 8.06 3.80
C PHE A 93 24.46 9.06 4.27
N ALA A 94 24.08 10.12 5.00
CA ALA A 94 25.03 11.10 5.53
C ALA A 94 25.87 10.58 6.71
N ALA A 95 25.38 9.57 7.44
CA ALA A 95 26.00 9.09 8.68
C ALA A 95 26.96 7.89 8.51
N SER A 96 27.10 7.35 7.31
CA SER A 96 28.07 6.29 7.01
C SER A 96 29.04 6.76 5.94
N PRO A 97 30.34 6.95 6.25
CA PRO A 97 31.34 6.83 5.20
C PRO A 97 31.20 5.41 4.66
N SER A 98 30.81 5.32 3.40
CA SER A 98 30.78 4.15 2.54
C SER A 98 31.59 2.97 3.08
N GLU A 99 30.92 1.95 3.61
CA GLU A 99 31.40 0.59 3.33
C GLU A 99 31.43 0.47 1.80
N PRO A 100 32.48 -0.12 1.20
CA PRO A 100 32.55 -0.27 -0.25
C PRO A 100 31.27 -0.94 -0.72
N VAL A 101 30.50 -0.19 -1.50
CA VAL A 101 29.27 -0.68 -2.13
C VAL A 101 29.71 -1.81 -3.05
N GLU A 102 29.36 -3.04 -2.70
CA GLU A 102 29.54 -4.19 -3.58
C GLU A 102 28.82 -3.83 -4.89
N GLU A 103 29.55 -3.79 -6.00
CA GLU A 103 29.02 -3.47 -7.33
C GLU A 103 27.92 -4.48 -7.66
N LEU A 104 26.67 -4.13 -7.37
CA LEU A 104 25.50 -4.86 -7.86
C LEU A 104 25.48 -4.67 -9.37
N GLY A 105 26.05 -5.66 -10.05
CA GLY A 105 26.20 -5.71 -11.49
C GLY A 105 24.92 -5.38 -12.23
N THR A 106 25.11 -4.88 -13.45
CA THR A 106 24.07 -4.54 -14.43
C THR A 106 22.96 -5.59 -14.47
N ILE A 107 21.72 -5.11 -14.29
CA ILE A 107 20.46 -5.83 -14.42
C ILE A 107 20.29 -6.27 -15.89
N ASP A 108 20.96 -7.35 -16.28
CA ASP A 108 20.69 -8.05 -17.54
C ASP A 108 21.09 -9.53 -17.52
N ALA A 109 21.58 -10.04 -16.38
CA ALA A 109 21.75 -11.47 -16.18
C ALA A 109 20.53 -12.03 -15.42
N PRO A 110 19.87 -13.09 -15.91
CA PRO A 110 18.90 -13.81 -15.10
C PRO A 110 19.56 -14.20 -13.77
N PRO A 111 18.86 -14.10 -12.64
CA PRO A 111 19.45 -14.40 -11.35
C PRO A 111 20.02 -15.82 -11.42
N THR A 112 21.28 -15.97 -11.02
CA THR A 112 21.96 -17.27 -10.98
C THR A 112 21.81 -17.87 -9.59
N PHE A 113 21.68 -19.19 -9.51
CA PHE A 113 21.64 -19.88 -8.22
C PHE A 113 23.03 -19.89 -7.59
N ASP A 114 23.17 -19.29 -6.40
CA ASP A 114 24.42 -19.30 -5.65
C ASP A 114 24.62 -20.64 -4.92
N ILE A 115 25.34 -21.55 -5.58
CA ILE A 115 25.66 -22.89 -5.09
C ILE A 115 26.54 -22.83 -3.83
N GLU A 116 27.47 -21.88 -3.77
CA GLU A 116 28.43 -21.79 -2.67
C GLU A 116 27.72 -21.47 -1.36
N THR A 117 26.82 -20.49 -1.42
CA THR A 117 25.96 -20.14 -0.29
C THR A 117 25.02 -21.28 0.08
N ALA A 118 24.44 -21.99 -0.91
CA ALA A 118 23.55 -23.12 -0.63
C ALA A 118 24.27 -24.29 0.06
N VAL A 119 25.45 -24.68 -0.41
CA VAL A 119 26.27 -25.75 0.20
C VAL A 119 26.67 -25.38 1.62
N ARG A 120 27.09 -24.13 1.85
CA ARG A 120 27.44 -23.64 3.19
C ARG A 120 26.26 -23.65 4.16
N ASN A 121 25.05 -23.31 3.69
CA ASN A 121 23.89 -23.16 4.56
C ASN A 121 23.21 -24.48 4.91
N PHE A 122 23.17 -25.43 3.97
CA PHE A 122 22.39 -26.65 4.13
C PHE A 122 23.23 -27.89 4.45
N ASP A 123 24.49 -27.93 3.99
CA ASP A 123 25.43 -29.08 4.09
C ASP A 123 24.82 -30.45 3.73
N ASP A 124 23.69 -30.46 3.01
CA ASP A 124 22.95 -31.63 2.57
C ASP A 124 22.76 -31.53 1.06
N PRO A 125 23.32 -32.48 0.28
CA PRO A 125 23.32 -32.37 -1.16
C PRO A 125 21.91 -32.51 -1.76
N GLN A 126 21.00 -33.26 -1.13
CA GLN A 126 19.62 -33.37 -1.59
C GLN A 126 18.92 -32.01 -1.52
N ARG A 127 19.09 -31.33 -0.39
CA ARG A 127 18.49 -30.02 -0.13
C ARG A 127 19.05 -28.94 -1.04
N VAL A 128 20.36 -28.94 -1.28
CA VAL A 128 21.00 -28.00 -2.22
C VAL A 128 20.46 -28.21 -3.64
N MET A 129 20.34 -29.45 -4.08
CA MET A 129 19.80 -29.75 -5.42
C MET A 129 18.32 -29.40 -5.54
N ASN A 130 17.52 -29.65 -4.51
CA ASN A 130 16.10 -29.28 -4.50
C ASN A 130 15.91 -27.77 -4.62
N GLU A 131 16.65 -26.98 -3.83
CA GLU A 131 16.59 -25.51 -3.91
C GLU A 131 17.07 -24.99 -5.27
N TRP A 132 18.08 -25.61 -5.88
CA TRP A 132 18.54 -25.24 -7.22
C TRP A 132 17.47 -25.54 -8.28
N PHE A 133 16.85 -26.73 -8.26
CA PHE A 133 15.78 -27.07 -9.20
C PHE A 133 14.56 -26.17 -9.02
N ARG A 134 14.17 -25.90 -7.77
CA ARG A 134 13.07 -24.99 -7.43
C ARG A 134 13.32 -23.56 -7.92
N PHE A 135 14.56 -23.08 -7.79
CA PHE A 135 14.99 -21.79 -8.32
C PHE A 135 14.84 -21.71 -9.85
N GLU A 136 15.08 -22.81 -10.55
CA GLU A 136 14.86 -22.94 -12.00
C GLU A 136 13.40 -23.27 -12.37
N GLY A 137 12.49 -23.34 -11.40
CA GLY A 137 11.08 -23.67 -11.62
C GLY A 137 10.82 -25.12 -12.02
N ARG A 138 11.74 -26.05 -11.68
CA ARG A 138 11.65 -27.48 -11.98
C ARG A 138 11.56 -28.31 -10.70
N ASP A 139 11.00 -29.51 -10.80
CA ASP A 139 10.99 -30.48 -9.72
C ASP A 139 12.27 -31.32 -9.72
N TYR A 140 12.85 -31.51 -8.53
CA TYR A 140 14.02 -32.36 -8.36
C TYR A 140 13.61 -33.85 -8.30
N PRO A 141 14.18 -34.73 -9.16
CA PRO A 141 13.87 -36.15 -9.13
C PRO A 141 14.38 -36.85 -7.85
N GLU A 142 13.48 -37.52 -7.11
CA GLU A 142 13.77 -38.12 -5.79
C GLU A 142 14.86 -39.22 -5.82
N ASP A 143 15.02 -39.97 -6.91
CA ASP A 143 15.91 -41.14 -6.98
C ASP A 143 17.36 -40.84 -7.41
N TYR A 144 17.68 -39.60 -7.80
CA TYR A 144 18.94 -39.34 -8.51
C TYR A 144 20.12 -38.97 -7.61
N GLY A 145 19.90 -38.40 -6.43
CA GLY A 145 21.01 -37.85 -5.66
C GLY A 145 21.88 -38.89 -4.95
N VAL A 146 21.44 -40.14 -4.82
CA VAL A 146 22.20 -41.15 -4.08
C VAL A 146 23.49 -41.56 -4.81
N VAL A 147 23.57 -41.43 -6.14
CA VAL A 147 24.73 -41.88 -6.92
C VAL A 147 25.86 -40.83 -6.95
N PHE A 148 25.52 -39.54 -6.96
CA PHE A 148 26.50 -38.45 -7.14
C PHE A 148 27.17 -37.98 -5.86
N PHE A 149 26.60 -38.28 -4.70
CA PHE A 149 27.04 -37.72 -3.41
C PHE A 149 27.58 -38.79 -2.45
N GLN A 150 28.03 -39.93 -2.99
CA GLN A 150 28.71 -40.97 -2.21
C GLN A 150 30.02 -40.42 -1.65
N GLY A 151 30.11 -40.30 -0.32
CA GLY A 151 31.27 -39.70 0.35
C GLY A 151 31.15 -38.20 0.63
N TRP A 152 29.96 -37.59 0.51
CA TRP A 152 29.71 -36.17 0.79
C TRP A 152 30.31 -35.67 2.11
N SER A 153 30.26 -36.48 3.17
CA SER A 153 30.80 -36.13 4.49
C SER A 153 32.34 -36.01 4.52
N SER A 154 33.03 -36.58 3.54
CA SER A 154 34.50 -36.52 3.42
C SER A 154 34.99 -35.41 2.48
N TYR A 155 34.07 -34.75 1.76
CA TYR A 155 34.40 -33.70 0.80
C TYR A 155 34.68 -32.37 1.51
N SER A 156 35.68 -31.66 1.03
CA SER A 156 35.88 -30.24 1.30
C SER A 156 34.76 -29.40 0.68
N SER A 157 34.60 -28.15 1.12
CA SER A 157 33.57 -27.25 0.59
C SER A 157 33.69 -27.06 -0.94
N ALA A 158 34.91 -27.01 -1.47
CA ALA A 158 35.17 -26.91 -2.91
C ALA A 158 34.73 -28.18 -3.66
N GLU A 159 35.04 -29.36 -3.12
CA GLU A 159 34.63 -30.65 -3.72
C GLU A 159 33.11 -30.84 -3.67
N LYS A 160 32.44 -30.36 -2.62
CA LYS A 160 30.97 -30.33 -2.51
C LYS A 160 30.33 -29.48 -3.61
N ILE A 161 30.89 -28.29 -3.87
CA ILE A 161 30.40 -27.39 -4.92
C ILE A 161 30.56 -28.05 -6.30
N GLU A 162 31.72 -28.65 -6.57
CA GLU A 162 31.98 -29.34 -7.85
C GLU A 162 31.08 -30.57 -8.04
N ALA A 163 30.87 -31.37 -6.99
CA ALA A 163 29.96 -32.51 -7.03
C ALA A 163 28.52 -32.10 -7.37
N VAL A 164 28.04 -30.99 -6.78
CA VAL A 164 26.71 -30.44 -7.05
C VAL A 164 26.60 -29.93 -8.50
N ARG A 165 27.64 -29.27 -9.03
CA ARG A 165 27.69 -28.82 -10.43
C ARG A 165 27.68 -29.99 -11.42
N ASP A 166 28.46 -31.05 -11.15
CA ASP A 166 28.53 -32.21 -12.03
C ASP A 166 27.21 -33.00 -12.01
N ALA A 167 26.63 -33.21 -10.82
CA ALA A 167 25.31 -33.83 -10.67
C ALA A 167 24.24 -33.06 -11.49
N LYS A 168 24.22 -31.73 -11.40
CA LYS A 168 23.30 -30.89 -12.18
C LYS A 168 23.49 -31.06 -13.68
N LYS A 169 24.73 -31.07 -14.16
CA LYS A 169 25.07 -31.23 -15.58
C LYS A 169 24.62 -32.59 -16.13
N VAL A 170 24.81 -33.66 -15.37
CA VAL A 170 24.36 -35.00 -15.75
C VAL A 170 22.83 -35.05 -15.77
N LEU A 171 22.17 -34.50 -14.75
CA LEU A 171 20.70 -34.43 -14.70
C LEU A 171 20.11 -33.67 -15.88
N ASP A 172 20.61 -32.47 -16.19
CA ASP A 172 20.15 -31.68 -17.33
C ASP A 172 20.32 -32.43 -18.67
N ARG A 173 21.38 -33.22 -18.82
CA ARG A 173 21.58 -34.08 -20.01
C ARG A 173 20.57 -35.22 -20.05
N THR A 174 20.34 -35.91 -18.93
CA THR A 174 19.40 -37.03 -18.87
C THR A 174 17.94 -36.59 -19.04
N LEU A 175 17.55 -35.45 -18.47
CA LEU A 175 16.19 -34.91 -18.56
C LEU A 175 15.89 -34.30 -19.93
N LYS A 176 16.88 -33.77 -20.66
CA LYS A 176 16.70 -33.32 -22.05
C LYS A 176 16.64 -34.45 -23.07
N ALA A 177 17.19 -35.62 -22.74
CA ALA A 177 17.23 -36.79 -23.62
C ALA A 177 15.98 -37.69 -23.50
N LYS A 178 15.04 -37.33 -22.62
CA LYS A 178 13.83 -38.08 -22.31
C LYS A 178 12.61 -37.30 -22.81
#